data_AF-A0A1C2HXB9-F1
#
_entry.id   AF-A0A1C2HXB9-F1
#
_cell.length_a   1.000
_cell.length_b   1.000
_cell.length_c   1.000
_cell.angle_alpha   90.00
_cell.angle_beta   90.00
_cell.angle_gamma   90.00
#
_symmetry.space_group_name_H-M   'P 1'
#
loop_
_entity.id
_entity.type
_entity.pdbx_description
1 polymer ?
#
loop_
_entity_poly.entity_id
_entity_poly.type
_entity_poly.pdbx_seq_one_letter_code
_entity_poly.pdbx_strand_id
1 'polypeptide(L)'
;MGITDTGLLGAHEIRVQESIQYLQGKGRLPERILGIDDAEHCHLALWLNQLPDRAALPVDVDQLHHRLHQLLRDHVGPPGSPQARQLAQELLETNAQLMDVLHRFLGHPHVR
;
A
#
# COMPACT_ATOMS: atom_id res chain seq x y z
N MET A 1 -21.02 -6.75 -11.34
CA MET A 1 -20.72 -6.96 -9.90
C MET A 1 -19.79 -5.84 -9.49
N GLY A 2 -20.27 -4.92 -8.66
CA GLY A 2 -19.44 -3.81 -8.18
C GLY A 2 -18.30 -4.34 -7.33
N ILE A 3 -17.09 -3.88 -7.58
CA ILE A 3 -15.96 -4.16 -6.70
C ILE A 3 -16.29 -3.46 -5.38
N THR A 4 -16.37 -4.23 -4.28
CA THR A 4 -16.58 -3.66 -2.96
C THR A 4 -15.30 -3.01 -2.47
N ASP A 5 -15.40 -2.00 -1.60
CA ASP A 5 -14.23 -1.34 -1.01
C ASP A 5 -13.26 -2.37 -0.37
N THR A 6 -13.81 -3.42 0.25
CA THR A 6 -13.05 -4.56 0.80
C THR A 6 -12.26 -5.34 -0.26
N GLY A 7 -12.79 -5.48 -1.48
CA GLY A 7 -12.10 -6.13 -2.59
C GLY A 7 -10.90 -5.33 -3.10
N LEU A 8 -10.98 -4.00 -3.04
CA LEU A 8 -9.89 -3.08 -3.42
C LEU A 8 -8.77 -3.08 -2.39
N LEU A 9 -9.14 -3.07 -1.10
CA LEU A 9 -8.18 -3.24 -0.01
C LEU A 9 -7.45 -4.59 -0.11
N GLY A 10 -8.17 -5.68 -0.40
CA GLY A 10 -7.54 -6.99 -0.63
C GLY A 10 -6.58 -7.00 -1.83
N ALA A 11 -6.92 -6.30 -2.93
CA ALA A 11 -6.04 -6.18 -4.08
C ALA A 11 -4.75 -5.39 -3.75
N HIS A 12 -4.86 -4.31 -2.96
CA HIS A 12 -3.70 -3.58 -2.48
C HIS A 12 -2.81 -4.47 -1.60
N GLU A 13 -3.40 -5.19 -0.65
CA GLU A 13 -2.67 -6.08 0.25
C GLU A 13 -1.89 -7.17 -0.51
N ILE A 14 -2.50 -7.77 -1.54
CA ILE A 14 -1.81 -8.74 -2.40
C ILE A 14 -0.57 -8.12 -3.05
N ARG A 15 -0.66 -6.90 -3.58
CA ARG A 15 0.48 -6.21 -4.21
C ARG A 15 1.62 -5.91 -3.24
N VAL A 16 1.28 -5.53 -2.00
CA VAL A 16 2.28 -5.34 -0.95
C VAL A 16 2.93 -6.68 -0.60
N GLN A 17 2.15 -7.76 -0.45
CA GLN A 17 2.69 -9.09 -0.17
C GLN A 17 3.63 -9.60 -1.28
N GLU A 18 3.30 -9.38 -2.56
CA GLU A 18 4.19 -9.70 -3.68
C GLU A 18 5.52 -8.94 -3.58
N SER A 19 5.48 -7.65 -3.20
CA SER A 19 6.68 -6.83 -2.98
C SER A 19 7.51 -7.34 -1.79
N ILE A 20 6.86 -7.73 -0.69
CA ILE A 20 7.53 -8.34 0.48
C ILE A 20 8.23 -9.64 0.08
N GLN A 21 7.55 -10.51 -0.67
CA GLN A 21 8.14 -11.76 -1.14
C GLN A 21 9.38 -11.48 -1.99
N TYR A 22 9.29 -10.54 -2.93
CA TYR A 22 10.42 -10.13 -3.75
C TYR A 22 11.61 -9.68 -2.90
N LEU A 23 11.40 -8.78 -1.95
CA LEU A 23 12.44 -8.30 -1.04
C LEU A 23 13.08 -9.42 -0.21
N GLN A 24 12.30 -10.44 0.16
CA GLN A 24 12.80 -11.63 0.85
C GLN A 24 13.57 -12.60 -0.07
N GLY A 25 13.73 -12.29 -1.35
CA GLY A 25 14.41 -13.13 -2.34
C GLY A 25 13.50 -14.22 -2.92
N LYS A 26 12.18 -14.05 -2.85
CA LYS A 26 11.18 -14.99 -3.35
C LYS A 26 10.30 -14.33 -4.41
N GLY A 27 9.94 -15.05 -5.47
CA GLY A 27 9.04 -14.48 -6.49
C GLY A 27 9.68 -13.37 -7.32
N ARG A 28 8.85 -12.44 -7.81
CA ARG A 28 9.25 -11.35 -8.73
C ARG A 28 8.69 -10.02 -8.23
N LEU A 29 9.42 -8.94 -8.49
CA LEU A 29 8.93 -7.60 -8.23
C LEU A 29 7.67 -7.35 -9.07
N PRO A 30 6.57 -6.83 -8.49
CA PRO A 30 5.39 -6.48 -9.25
C PRO A 30 5.68 -5.36 -10.26
N GLU A 31 5.04 -5.41 -11.41
CA GLU A 31 5.12 -4.34 -12.40
C GLU A 31 4.51 -3.03 -11.84
N ARG A 32 5.15 -1.88 -12.12
CA ARG A 32 4.64 -0.52 -11.84
C ARG A 32 4.48 -0.13 -10.36
N ILE A 33 5.44 -0.48 -9.50
CA ILE A 33 5.46 0.00 -8.10
C ILE A 33 6.61 0.99 -7.82
N LEU A 34 7.62 1.07 -8.71
CA LEU A 34 8.88 1.80 -8.45
C LEU A 34 9.02 3.16 -9.15
N GLY A 35 8.06 3.56 -9.98
CA GLY A 35 8.06 4.86 -10.66
C GLY A 35 8.01 6.04 -9.69
N ILE A 36 8.49 7.19 -10.15
CA ILE A 36 8.54 8.44 -9.36
C ILE A 36 7.12 8.90 -8.97
N ASP A 37 6.13 8.65 -9.83
CA ASP A 37 4.73 9.02 -9.62
C ASP A 37 3.82 7.81 -9.36
N ASP A 38 4.38 6.60 -9.19
CA ASP A 38 3.58 5.38 -9.05
C ASP A 38 2.70 5.39 -7.80
N ALA A 39 3.06 6.18 -6.78
CA ALA A 39 2.22 6.39 -5.60
C ALA A 39 0.87 7.00 -5.95
N GLU A 40 0.83 8.01 -6.83
CA GLU A 40 -0.42 8.67 -7.21
C GLU A 40 -1.25 7.84 -8.21
N HIS A 41 -0.59 6.92 -8.91
CA HIS A 41 -1.18 6.11 -9.98
C HIS A 41 -1.45 4.67 -9.56
N CYS A 42 -1.15 4.30 -8.32
CA CYS A 42 -1.45 2.96 -7.82
C CYS A 42 -2.98 2.79 -7.68
N HIS A 43 -3.43 1.54 -7.65
CA HIS A 43 -4.85 1.24 -7.54
C HIS A 43 -5.47 1.85 -6.27
N LEU A 44 -4.77 1.84 -5.14
CA LEU A 44 -5.28 2.43 -3.89
C LEU A 44 -5.50 3.93 -4.03
N ALA A 45 -4.52 4.70 -4.54
CA ALA A 45 -4.67 6.13 -4.75
C ALA A 45 -5.81 6.46 -5.73
N LEU A 46 -5.91 5.73 -6.84
CA LEU A 46 -6.99 5.93 -7.81
C LEU A 46 -8.38 5.67 -7.22
N TRP A 47 -8.51 4.70 -6.31
CA TRP A 47 -9.75 4.44 -5.61
C TRP A 47 -10.03 5.49 -4.53
N LEU A 48 -9.05 5.87 -3.71
CA LEU A 48 -9.21 6.93 -2.71
C LEU A 48 -9.66 8.26 -3.34
N ASN A 49 -9.19 8.56 -4.56
CA ASN A 49 -9.62 9.73 -5.33
C ASN A 49 -11.08 9.67 -5.82
N GLN A 50 -11.70 8.49 -5.84
CA GLN A 50 -13.10 8.30 -6.24
C GLN A 50 -14.08 8.34 -5.05
N LEU A 51 -13.57 8.43 -3.82
CA LEU A 51 -14.41 8.53 -2.64
C LEU A 51 -15.23 9.84 -2.68
N PRO A 52 -16.53 9.79 -2.34
CA PRO A 52 -17.42 10.95 -2.43
C PRO A 52 -17.02 12.09 -1.47
N ASP A 53 -16.40 11.77 -0.34
CA ASP A 53 -15.85 12.74 0.59
C ASP A 53 -14.37 12.46 0.89
N ARG A 54 -13.51 12.81 -0.06
CA ARG A 54 -12.05 12.69 0.08
C ARG A 54 -11.51 13.52 1.25
N ALA A 55 -12.16 14.63 1.61
CA ALA A 55 -11.71 15.49 2.69
C ALA A 55 -11.85 14.82 4.07
N ALA A 56 -12.72 13.82 4.19
CA ALA A 56 -12.87 13.02 5.40
C ALA A 56 -11.78 11.96 5.58
N LEU A 57 -10.91 11.72 4.58
CA LEU A 57 -9.83 10.75 4.72
C LEU A 57 -8.87 11.13 5.84
N PRO A 58 -8.50 10.18 6.73
CA PRO A 58 -7.47 10.44 7.72
C PRO A 58 -6.15 10.83 7.05
N VAL A 59 -5.50 11.88 7.57
CA VAL A 59 -4.18 12.33 7.10
C VAL A 59 -3.16 11.20 7.05
N ASP A 60 -3.24 10.27 8.01
CA ASP A 60 -2.32 9.14 8.13
C ASP A 60 -2.39 8.21 6.91
N VAL A 61 -3.52 8.13 6.20
CA VAL A 61 -3.65 7.30 4.99
C VAL A 61 -2.66 7.74 3.92
N ASP A 62 -2.60 9.05 3.65
CA ASP A 62 -1.72 9.60 2.61
C ASP A 62 -0.24 9.44 3.01
N GLN A 63 0.09 9.68 4.28
CA GLN A 63 1.45 9.55 4.80
C GLN A 63 1.95 8.10 4.74
N LEU A 64 1.15 7.14 5.23
CA LEU A 64 1.51 5.72 5.24
C LEU A 64 1.58 5.17 3.81
N HIS A 65 0.70 5.62 2.93
CA HIS A 65 0.70 5.21 1.53
C HIS A 65 1.96 5.69 0.78
N HIS A 66 2.32 6.97 0.91
CA HIS A 66 3.56 7.48 0.35
C HIS A 66 4.79 6.79 0.95
N ARG A 67 4.76 6.48 2.25
CA ARG A 67 5.84 5.75 2.91
C ARG A 67 6.03 4.35 2.31
N LEU A 68 4.97 3.61 2.00
CA LEU A 68 5.08 2.30 1.33
C LEU A 68 5.82 2.40 -0.01
N HIS A 69 5.43 3.36 -0.85
CA HIS A 69 6.09 3.57 -2.13
C HIS A 69 7.53 4.05 -1.98
N GLN A 70 7.80 4.91 -1.01
CA GLN A 70 9.15 5.36 -0.70
C GLN A 70 10.05 4.18 -0.29
N LEU A 71 9.58 3.32 0.61
CA LEU A 71 10.34 2.14 1.06
C LEU A 71 10.75 1.26 -0.14
N LEU A 72 9.83 1.02 -1.07
CA LEU A 72 10.13 0.22 -2.27
C LEU A 72 11.07 0.92 -3.25
N ARG A 73 10.97 2.24 -3.39
CA ARG A 73 11.86 3.05 -4.23
C ARG A 73 13.28 3.12 -3.67
N ASP A 74 13.40 3.30 -2.36
CA ASP A 74 14.66 3.43 -1.63
C ASP A 74 15.39 2.07 -1.51
N HIS A 75 14.90 1.02 -2.18
CA HIS A 75 15.55 -0.28 -2.22
C HIS A 75 16.89 -0.23 -2.98
N VAL A 76 17.99 -0.35 -2.24
CA VAL A 76 19.36 -0.31 -2.79
C VAL A 76 20.09 -1.67 -2.74
N GLY A 77 19.52 -2.67 -2.07
CA GLY A 77 20.16 -3.98 -1.85
C GLY A 77 19.66 -5.07 -2.80
N PRO A 78 20.41 -6.15 -3.05
CA PRO A 78 19.87 -7.30 -3.76
C PRO A 78 18.76 -7.99 -2.95
N PRO A 79 17.74 -8.58 -3.60
CA PRO A 79 16.73 -9.40 -2.96
C PRO A 79 17.31 -10.47 -2.04
N GLY A 80 16.71 -10.64 -0.85
CA GLY A 80 17.14 -11.62 0.14
C GLY A 80 18.32 -11.20 1.02
N SER A 81 18.97 -10.06 0.75
CA SER A 81 19.99 -9.45 1.61
C SER A 81 19.41 -9.03 2.98
N PRO A 82 20.26 -8.85 4.03
CA PRO A 82 19.80 -8.34 5.32
C PRO A 82 19.03 -7.02 5.21
N GLN A 83 19.51 -6.10 4.36
CA GLN A 83 18.87 -4.81 4.11
C GLN A 83 17.50 -4.99 3.43
N ALA A 84 17.39 -5.88 2.43
CA ALA A 84 16.13 -6.18 1.78
C ALA A 84 15.12 -6.82 2.74
N ARG A 85 15.56 -7.70 3.65
CA ARG A 85 14.70 -8.31 4.67
C ARG A 85 14.23 -7.31 5.71
N GLN A 86 15.10 -6.39 6.15
CA GLN A 86 14.70 -5.30 7.03
C GLN A 86 13.64 -4.43 6.35
N LEU A 87 13.88 -4.07 5.08
CA LEU A 87 12.91 -3.30 4.30
C LEU A 87 11.57 -4.02 4.14
N ALA A 88 11.59 -5.34 3.93
CA ALA A 88 10.38 -6.15 3.86
C ALA A 88 9.58 -6.13 5.16
N GLN A 89 10.25 -6.09 6.31
CA GLN A 89 9.62 -5.95 7.62
C GLN A 89 9.00 -4.55 7.79
N GLU A 90 9.73 -3.49 7.43
CA GLU A 90 9.22 -2.13 7.47
C GLU A 90 7.99 -1.95 6.55
N LEU A 91 8.02 -2.57 5.37
CA LEU A 91 6.88 -2.56 4.44
C LEU A 91 5.66 -3.27 5.01
N LEU A 92 5.86 -4.42 5.67
CA LEU A 92 4.79 -5.18 6.32
C LEU A 92 4.12 -4.35 7.44
N GLU A 93 4.92 -3.75 8.30
CA GLU A 93 4.44 -2.94 9.43
C GLU A 93 3.70 -1.69 8.96
N THR A 94 4.26 -0.99 7.97
CA THR A 94 3.63 0.21 7.39
C THR A 94 2.29 -0.14 6.73
N ASN A 95 2.22 -1.26 6.00
CA ASN A 95 0.99 -1.70 5.38
C ASN A 95 -0.06 -2.13 6.41
N ALA A 96 0.35 -2.83 7.48
CA ALA A 96 -0.58 -3.20 8.55
C ALA A 96 -1.22 -1.96 9.20
N GLN A 97 -0.44 -0.90 9.43
CA GLN A 97 -0.95 0.38 9.93
C GLN A 97 -1.91 1.03 8.93
N LEU A 98 -1.54 1.08 7.65
CA LEU A 98 -2.40 1.64 6.60
C LEU A 98 -3.75 0.92 6.52
N MET A 99 -3.73 -0.41 6.52
CA MET A 99 -4.93 -1.23 6.43
C MET A 99 -5.83 -1.09 7.66
N ASP A 100 -5.26 -0.98 8.86
CA ASP A 100 -6.03 -0.71 10.08
C ASP A 100 -6.73 0.66 10.03
N VAL A 101 -6.03 1.71 9.61
CA VAL A 101 -6.63 3.05 9.42
C VAL A 101 -7.75 3.02 8.37
N LEU A 102 -7.51 2.38 7.22
CA LEU A 102 -8.50 2.25 6.15
C LEU A 102 -9.73 1.42 6.59
N HIS A 103 -9.52 0.31 7.29
CA HIS A 103 -10.62 -0.50 7.82
C HIS A 103 -11.47 0.26 8.83
N ARG A 104 -10.85 1.05 9.72
CA ARG A 104 -11.60 1.90 10.65
C ARG A 104 -12.39 2.96 9.89
N PHE A 105 -11.75 3.67 8.96
CA PHE A 105 -12.40 4.70 8.15
C PHE A 105 -13.62 4.16 7.40
N LEU A 106 -13.48 3.03 6.70
CA LEU A 106 -14.58 2.38 5.97
C LEU A 106 -15.62 1.72 6.89
N GLY A 107 -15.20 1.23 8.06
CA GLY A 107 -16.05 0.58 9.06
C GLY A 107 -16.87 1.56 9.89
N HIS A 108 -16.50 2.84 9.92
CA HIS A 108 -17.35 3.89 10.45
C HIS A 108 -18.48 4.17 9.44
N PRO A 109 -19.76 4.16 9.86
CA PRO A 109 -20.83 4.63 8.99
C PRO A 109 -20.50 6.08 8.68
N HIS A 110 -20.19 6.37 7.42
CA HIS A 110 -20.08 7.73 6.93
C HIS A 110 -21.45 8.34 7.16
N VAL A 111 -21.58 9.06 8.28
CA VAL A 111 -22.83 9.67 8.69
C VAL A 111 -23.20 10.64 7.58
N ARG A 112 -24.30 10.28 6.91
CA ARG A 112 -24.99 11.07 5.89
C ARG A 112 -25.19 12.53 6.29
#